data_AF-A0A151JPB0-F1
#
_entry.id   AF-A0A151JPB0-F1
#
_cell.length_a   1.000
_cell.length_b   1.000
_cell.length_c   1.000
_cell.angle_alpha   90.00
_cell.angle_beta   90.00
_cell.angle_gamma   90.00
#
_symmetry.space_group_name_H-M   'P 1'
#
loop_
_entity.id
_entity.type
_entity.pdbx_description
1 polymer ?
#
loop_
_entity_poly.entity_id
_entity_poly.type
_entity_poly.pdbx_seq_one_letter_code
_entity_poly.pdbx_strand_id
1 'polypeptide(L)'
;VLLLLRTYEEMEEKFTNGKCSHKKCWELISEVSKKKGYNVTGCQCASKFRSLKKTYKSIKDHNSKSGNNRRTWQHFEVIFFT
;
A
#
# COMPACT_ATOMS: atom_id res chain seq x y z
N VAL A 1 -7.60 3.55 3.83
CA VAL A 1 -6.13 3.35 3.73
C VAL A 1 -5.69 2.20 4.61
N LEU A 2 -5.98 2.22 5.92
CA LEU A 2 -5.58 1.14 6.84
C LEU A 2 -6.07 -0.25 6.40
N LEU A 3 -7.35 -0.38 6.00
CA LEU A 3 -7.88 -1.65 5.49
C LEU A 3 -7.09 -2.15 4.28
N LEU A 4 -6.81 -1.29 3.31
CA LEU A 4 -6.02 -1.65 2.12
C LEU A 4 -4.63 -2.19 2.49
N LEU A 5 -3.94 -1.54 3.43
CA LEU A 5 -2.60 -1.93 3.84
C LEU A 5 -2.59 -3.27 4.60
N ARG A 6 -3.52 -3.47 5.53
CA ARG A 6 -3.66 -4.74 6.26
C ARG A 6 -4.00 -5.90 5.33
N THR A 7 -4.97 -5.71 4.44
CA THR A 7 -5.34 -6.75 3.48
C THR A 7 -4.19 -7.04 2.50
N TYR A 8 -3.37 -6.04 2.16
CA TYR A 8 -2.18 -6.26 1.33
C TYR A 8 -1.16 -7.12 2.07
N GLU A 9 -0.85 -6.81 3.33
CA GLU A 9 0.09 -7.56 4.19
C GLU A 9 -0.33 -9.03 4.31
N GLU A 10 -1.60 -9.29 4.62
CA GLU A 10 -2.16 -10.66 4.68
C GLU A 10 -2.09 -11.44 3.35
N MET A 11 -2.02 -10.72 2.22
CA MET A 11 -2.01 -11.31 0.89
C MET A 11 -0.64 -11.23 0.22
N GLU A 12 0.39 -10.69 0.86
CA GLU A 12 1.69 -10.40 0.24
C GLU A 12 2.33 -11.67 -0.34
N GLU A 13 2.27 -12.79 0.37
CA GLU A 13 2.77 -14.08 -0.11
C GLU A 13 2.14 -14.50 -1.44
N LYS A 14 0.87 -14.14 -1.68
CA LYS A 14 0.19 -14.44 -2.95
C LYS A 14 0.72 -13.60 -4.11
N PHE A 15 1.26 -12.41 -3.84
CA PHE A 15 1.94 -11.59 -4.84
C PHE A 15 3.34 -12.15 -5.17
N THR A 16 4.03 -12.76 -4.20
CA THR A 16 5.41 -13.22 -4.37
C THR A 16 5.53 -14.67 -4.85
N ASN A 17 4.58 -15.53 -4.50
CA ASN A 17 4.65 -16.97 -4.81
C ASN A 17 4.25 -17.35 -6.25
N GLY A 18 3.90 -16.38 -7.10
CA GLY A 18 3.58 -16.59 -8.52
C GLY A 18 2.26 -17.33 -8.82
N LYS A 19 1.52 -17.77 -7.78
CA LYS A 19 0.24 -18.49 -7.95
C LYS A 19 -0.94 -17.58 -8.27
N CYS A 20 -0.76 -16.27 -8.13
CA CYS A 20 -1.78 -15.26 -8.37
C CYS A 20 -1.21 -14.15 -9.26
N SER A 21 -1.90 -13.83 -10.36
CA SER A 21 -1.51 -12.67 -11.17
C SER A 21 -1.74 -11.40 -10.37
N HIS A 22 -0.88 -10.38 -10.54
CA HIS A 22 -1.04 -9.11 -9.84
C HIS A 22 -2.45 -8.53 -9.98
N LYS A 23 -3.04 -8.59 -11.18
CA LYS A 23 -4.43 -8.16 -11.42
C LYS A 23 -5.40 -8.90 -10.50
N LYS A 24 -5.30 -10.24 -10.46
CA LYS A 24 -6.19 -11.08 -9.63
C LYS A 24 -6.01 -10.80 -8.15
N CYS A 25 -4.78 -10.59 -7.68
CA CYS A 25 -4.53 -10.32 -6.26
C CYS A 25 -5.14 -8.97 -5.85
N TRP A 26 -5.04 -7.94 -6.71
CA TRP A 26 -5.70 -6.66 -6.46
C TRP A 26 -7.23 -6.74 -6.51
N GLU A 27 -7.79 -7.58 -7.38
CA GLU A 27 -9.23 -7.87 -7.37
C GLU A 27 -9.67 -8.48 -6.02
N LEU A 28 -8.92 -9.45 -5.49
CA LEU A 28 -9.22 -10.06 -4.17
C LEU A 28 -9.21 -9.02 -3.04
N ILE A 29 -8.21 -8.13 -3.03
CA ILE A 29 -8.13 -7.02 -2.07
C ILE A 29 -9.35 -6.09 -2.20
N SER A 30 -9.79 -5.81 -3.43
CA SER A 30 -10.97 -4.98 -3.67
C SER A 30 -12.26 -5.63 -3.19
N GLU A 31 -12.40 -6.95 -3.33
CA GLU A 31 -13.56 -7.69 -2.81
C GLU A 31 -13.62 -7.67 -1.28
N VAL A 32 -12.48 -7.79 -0.59
CA VAL A 32 -12.42 -7.60 0.87
C VAL A 32 -12.86 -6.19 1.25
N SER A 33 -12.41 -5.19 0.49
CA SER A 33 -12.78 -3.79 0.71
C SER A 33 -14.28 -3.55 0.52
N LYS A 34 -14.89 -4.13 -0.52
CA LYS A 34 -16.34 -4.07 -0.77
C LYS A 34 -17.16 -4.72 0.33
N LYS A 35 -16.73 -5.88 0.84
CA LYS A 35 -17.38 -6.55 1.98
C LYS A 35 -17.38 -5.70 3.25
N LYS A 36 -16.45 -4.74 3.36
CA LYS A 36 -16.38 -3.77 4.46
C LYS A 36 -17.06 -2.43 4.14
N GLY A 37 -17.80 -2.35 3.04
CA GLY A 37 -18.57 -1.17 2.64
C GLY A 37 -17.82 -0.18 1.73
N TYR A 38 -16.60 -0.50 1.27
CA TYR A 38 -15.85 0.35 0.34
C TYR A 38 -16.07 -0.07 -1.11
N ASN A 39 -16.79 0.73 -1.89
CA ASN A 39 -16.98 0.46 -3.31
C ASN A 39 -15.76 0.87 -4.14
N VAL A 40 -14.77 -0.02 -4.24
CA VAL A 40 -13.51 0.20 -4.98
C VAL A 40 -13.18 -0.97 -5.88
N THR A 41 -12.39 -0.72 -6.93
CA THR A 41 -11.87 -1.74 -7.85
C THR A 41 -10.44 -2.14 -7.49
N GLY A 42 -9.98 -3.29 -8.00
CA GLY A 42 -8.58 -3.72 -7.84
C GLY A 42 -7.59 -2.70 -8.41
N CYS A 43 -7.90 -2.07 -9.56
CA CYS A 43 -7.06 -1.02 -10.13
C CYS A 43 -6.95 0.20 -9.21
N GLN A 44 -8.05 0.63 -8.60
CA GLN A 44 -8.03 1.73 -7.62
C GLN A 44 -7.21 1.38 -6.37
N CYS A 45 -7.33 0.13 -5.87
CA CYS A 45 -6.51 -0.37 -4.76
C CYS A 45 -5.02 -0.34 -5.09
N ALA A 46 -4.65 -0.87 -6.26
CA ALA A 46 -3.27 -0.90 -6.75
C ALA A 46 -2.69 0.52 -6.90
N SER A 47 -3.44 1.42 -7.53
CA SER A 47 -3.03 2.82 -7.71
C SER A 47 -2.87 3.53 -6.39
N LYS A 48 -3.80 3.34 -5.43
CA LYS A 48 -3.68 3.92 -4.09
C LYS A 48 -2.44 3.41 -3.37
N PHE A 49 -2.17 2.11 -3.42
CA PHE A 49 -0.98 1.51 -2.79
C PHE A 49 0.32 2.06 -3.40
N ARG A 50 0.41 2.15 -4.73
CA ARG A 50 1.57 2.76 -5.43
C ARG A 50 1.79 4.21 -5.00
N SER A 51 0.72 5.00 -4.90
CA SER A 51 0.82 6.39 -4.42
C SER A 51 1.37 6.45 -2.99
N LEU A 52 0.92 5.57 -2.09
CA LEU A 52 1.42 5.52 -0.71
C LEU A 52 2.91 5.17 -0.67
N LYS A 53 3.37 4.17 -1.45
CA LYS A 53 4.81 3.83 -1.55
C LYS A 53 5.64 4.98 -2.11
N LYS A 54 5.11 5.72 -3.09
CA LYS A 54 5.76 6.92 -3.64
C LYS A 54 5.93 8.01 -2.57
N THR A 55 4.89 8.28 -1.78
CA THR A 55 4.95 9.26 -0.67
C THR A 55 5.97 8.83 0.38
N TYR A 56 5.96 7.56 0.81
CA TYR A 56 6.97 7.02 1.73
C TYR A 56 8.39 7.25 1.20
N LYS A 57 8.68 6.86 -0.04
CA LYS A 57 10.00 7.04 -0.65
C LYS A 57 10.41 8.51 -0.68
N SER A 58 9.50 9.40 -1.08
CA SER A 58 9.79 10.84 -1.12
C SER A 58 10.12 11.40 0.27
N ILE A 59 9.44 10.96 1.33
CA ILE A 59 9.71 11.39 2.70
C ILE A 59 11.05 10.82 3.18
N LYS A 60 11.30 9.53 2.93
CA LYS A 60 12.57 8.87 3.28
C LYS A 60 13.77 9.55 2.63
N ASP A 61 13.67 9.81 1.33
CA ASP A 61 14.72 10.47 0.53
C ASP A 61 14.92 11.94 0.94
N HIS A 62 13.87 12.63 1.40
CA HIS A 62 14.01 13.97 1.95
C HIS A 62 14.73 13.95 3.30
N ASN A 63 14.35 13.02 4.17
CA ASN A 63 14.86 12.94 5.54
C ASN A 63 16.28 12.38 5.63
N SER A 64 16.79 11.74 4.58
CA SER A 64 18.17 11.24 4.51
C SER A 64 19.20 12.32 4.14
N LYS A 65 18.77 13.50 3.70
CA LYS A 65 19.65 14.61 3.31
C LYS A 65 19.97 15.50 4.50
N SER A 66 21.26 15.76 4.74
CA SER A 66 21.72 16.68 5.78
C SER A 66 21.22 18.12 5.54
N GLY A 67 20.92 18.84 6.62
CA GLY A 67 20.37 20.21 6.57
C GLY A 67 18.86 20.30 6.30
N ASN A 68 18.19 19.18 5.98
CA ASN A 68 16.74 19.17 5.82
C ASN A 68 16.01 19.06 7.17
N ASN A 69 14.89 19.78 7.28
CA ASN A 69 13.93 19.56 8.37
C ASN A 69 13.26 18.19 8.25
N ARG A 70 12.91 17.58 9.39
CA ARG A 70 12.26 16.27 9.39
C ARG A 70 10.82 16.38 8.88
N ARG A 71 10.47 15.58 7.88
CA ARG A 71 9.09 15.36 7.44
C ARG A 71 8.49 14.15 8.13
N THR A 72 7.27 14.28 8.61
CA THR A 72 6.49 13.19 9.21
C THR A 72 5.24 12.91 8.38
N TRP A 73 4.71 11.69 8.48
CA TRP A 73 3.46 11.32 7.84
C TRP A 73 2.79 10.17 8.60
N GLN A 74 1.48 10.29 8.81
CA GLN A 74 0.69 9.35 9.62
C GLN A 74 0.70 7.88 9.14
N HIS A 75 1.16 7.62 7.91
CA HIS A 75 1.27 6.26 7.36
C HIS A 75 2.72 5.83 7.12
N PHE A 76 3.70 6.63 7.57
CA PHE A 76 5.11 6.38 7.30
C PHE A 76 5.59 5.05 7.90
N GLU A 77 5.31 4.81 9.18
CA GLU A 77 5.65 3.56 9.87
C GLU A 77 4.87 2.38 9.28
N VAL A 78 3.58 2.53 9.03
CA VAL A 78 2.76 1.44 8.49
C VAL A 78 3.28 0.97 7.13
N ILE A 79 3.65 1.90 6.24
CA ILE A 79 4.25 1.59 4.93
C ILE A 79 5.69 1.06 5.06
N PHE A 80 6.42 1.44 6.10
CA PHE A 80 7.78 0.93 6.31
C PHE A 80 7.81 -0.59 6.51
N PHE A 81 6.76 -1.14 7.14
CA PHE A 81 6.63 -2.57 7.43
C PHE A 81 5.82 -3.36 6.37
N THR A 82 5.28 -2.72 5.32
CA THR A 82 4.55 -3.35 4.20
C THR A 82 5.30 -3.28 2.87
#